data_AF-A0A5C1Q9N6-F1
#
_entry.id   AF-A0A5C1Q9N6-F1
#
_cell.length_a   1.000
_cell.length_b   1.000
_cell.length_c   1.000
_cell.angle_alpha   90.00
_cell.angle_beta   90.00
_cell.angle_gamma   90.00
#
_symmetry.space_group_name_H-M   'P 1'
#
loop_
_entity.id
_entity.type
_entity.pdbx_description
1 polymer ?
#
loop_
_entity_poly.entity_id
_entity_poly.type
_entity_poly.pdbx_seq_one_letter_code
_entity_poly.pdbx_strand_id
1 'polypeptide(L)'
;MQIYNITKERVTDLVNKAFDSSDKPKDLCLCYQCRLDVMCYVLNRAKPIYVLSERGIAHLKDNYSNSLQEIADLTRLVANGIDLVAKAKRAHHLEPYDSQIDEAPAYFNFPTITGTILSGETFAPVEASVTLLLDNKVVKMRDSKWINPIKLSTSINENYLFWPKTQPAEKVGEIKTFLLQLSIEAKGYETTPHFFELTLTSEKNINDHFQAHNTYTCSNILLFKKD
;
A
#
# COMPACT_ATOMS: atom_id res chain seq x y z
N MET A 1 5.93 -3.45 -25.63
CA MET A 1 6.50 -4.74 -25.18
C MET A 1 6.02 -4.96 -23.76
N GLN A 2 5.29 -6.06 -23.49
CA GLN A 2 4.67 -6.32 -22.19
C GLN A 2 5.26 -7.61 -21.61
N ILE A 3 5.72 -7.56 -20.37
CA ILE A 3 6.23 -8.72 -19.63
C ILE A 3 5.05 -9.32 -18.85
N TYR A 4 4.88 -10.64 -18.91
CA TYR A 4 3.82 -11.36 -18.21
C TYR A 4 4.40 -12.25 -17.11
N ASN A 5 3.76 -12.29 -15.94
CA ASN A 5 4.08 -13.26 -14.88
C ASN A 5 3.06 -14.41 -14.93
N ILE A 6 3.46 -15.59 -15.40
CA ILE A 6 2.55 -16.74 -15.53
C ILE A 6 2.11 -17.26 -14.15
N THR A 7 2.98 -17.14 -13.13
CA THR A 7 2.61 -17.51 -11.76
C THR A 7 1.40 -16.72 -11.27
N LYS A 8 1.19 -15.49 -11.77
CA LYS A 8 0.01 -14.68 -11.44
C LYS A 8 -1.29 -15.37 -11.82
N GLU A 9 -1.37 -15.98 -13.00
CA GLU A 9 -2.58 -16.66 -13.47
C GLU A 9 -2.92 -17.85 -12.55
N ARG A 10 -1.92 -18.70 -12.28
CA ARG A 10 -2.10 -19.85 -11.40
C ARG A 10 -2.50 -19.47 -9.98
N VAL A 11 -1.87 -18.44 -9.41
CA VAL A 11 -2.24 -17.93 -8.08
C VAL A 11 -3.66 -17.39 -8.10
N THR A 12 -4.06 -16.67 -9.15
CA THR A 12 -5.44 -16.15 -9.30
C THR A 12 -6.46 -17.29 -9.27
N ASP A 13 -6.21 -18.36 -10.02
CA ASP A 13 -7.10 -19.53 -10.08
C ASP A 13 -7.21 -20.25 -8.73
N LEU A 14 -6.07 -20.48 -8.06
CA LEU A 14 -6.04 -21.16 -6.77
C LEU A 14 -6.73 -20.34 -5.68
N VAL A 15 -6.49 -19.03 -5.63
CA VAL A 15 -7.18 -18.14 -4.68
C VAL A 15 -8.68 -18.14 -4.93
N ASN A 16 -9.11 -18.02 -6.19
CA ASN A 16 -10.54 -18.04 -6.50
C ASN A 16 -11.20 -19.35 -6.08
N LYS A 17 -10.60 -20.49 -6.43
CA LYS A 17 -11.08 -21.81 -5.99
C LYS A 17 -11.16 -21.93 -4.47
N ALA A 18 -10.17 -21.42 -3.75
CA ALA A 18 -10.15 -21.47 -2.29
C ALA A 18 -11.27 -20.64 -1.66
N PHE A 19 -11.51 -19.42 -2.16
CA PHE A 19 -12.61 -18.56 -1.70
C PHE A 19 -14.01 -19.08 -2.09
N ASP A 20 -14.11 -19.84 -3.17
CA ASP A 20 -15.38 -20.42 -3.62
C ASP A 20 -15.64 -21.80 -2.99
N SER A 21 -14.63 -22.42 -2.38
CA SER A 21 -14.74 -23.73 -1.71
C SER A 21 -15.68 -23.72 -0.49
N SER A 22 -16.22 -24.88 -0.15
CA SER A 22 -17.02 -25.09 1.08
C SER A 22 -16.19 -25.03 2.35
N ASP A 23 -14.90 -25.34 2.26
CA ASP A 23 -14.02 -25.59 3.41
C ASP A 23 -13.29 -24.31 3.88
N LYS A 24 -13.62 -23.16 3.29
CA LYS A 24 -13.05 -21.87 3.67
C LYS A 24 -13.39 -21.47 5.12
N PRO A 25 -12.54 -20.67 5.79
CA PRO A 25 -12.86 -20.14 7.11
C PRO A 25 -14.16 -19.33 7.10
N LYS A 26 -15.01 -19.55 8.12
CA LYS A 26 -16.34 -18.91 8.21
C LYS A 26 -16.27 -17.39 8.40
N ASP A 27 -15.16 -16.91 8.97
CA ASP A 27 -14.89 -15.50 9.26
C ASP A 27 -14.16 -14.79 8.11
N LEU A 28 -13.84 -15.49 7.02
CA LEU A 28 -13.22 -14.90 5.84
C LEU A 28 -14.21 -13.98 5.11
N CYS A 29 -13.84 -12.71 4.96
CA CYS A 29 -14.56 -11.80 4.07
C CYS A 29 -14.33 -12.20 2.61
N LEU A 30 -15.41 -12.28 1.82
CA LEU A 30 -15.37 -12.74 0.42
C LEU A 30 -15.26 -11.61 -0.61
N CYS A 31 -15.00 -10.38 -0.15
CA CYS A 31 -14.89 -9.22 -1.04
C CYS A 31 -13.68 -9.36 -2.00
N TYR A 32 -13.74 -8.62 -3.11
CA TYR A 32 -12.67 -8.61 -4.10
C TYR A 32 -11.32 -8.16 -3.51
N GLN A 33 -11.32 -7.22 -2.54
CA GLN A 33 -10.10 -6.74 -1.90
C GLN A 33 -9.40 -7.84 -1.08
N CYS A 34 -10.14 -8.66 -0.33
CA CYS A 34 -9.55 -9.78 0.42
C CYS A 34 -8.94 -10.83 -0.51
N ARG A 35 -9.53 -11.09 -1.69
CA ARG A 35 -8.92 -11.94 -2.71
C ARG A 35 -7.59 -11.36 -3.20
N LEU A 36 -7.58 -10.06 -3.52
CA LEU A 36 -6.35 -9.36 -3.92
C LEU A 36 -5.26 -9.41 -2.84
N ASP A 37 -5.63 -9.26 -1.56
CA ASP A 37 -4.68 -9.33 -0.46
C ASP A 37 -4.01 -10.71 -0.35
N VAL A 38 -4.81 -11.78 -0.47
CA VAL A 38 -4.28 -13.15 -0.50
C VAL A 38 -3.40 -13.34 -1.74
N MET A 39 -3.82 -12.86 -2.91
CA MET A 39 -2.99 -12.92 -4.12
C MET A 39 -1.65 -12.21 -3.93
N CYS A 40 -1.64 -10.99 -3.38
CA CYS A 40 -0.42 -10.24 -3.07
C CYS A 40 0.46 -10.97 -2.06
N TYR A 41 -0.14 -11.54 -1.00
CA TYR A 41 0.59 -12.34 0.00
C TYR A 41 1.33 -13.51 -0.66
N VAL A 42 0.65 -14.25 -1.54
CA VAL A 42 1.20 -15.41 -2.24
C VAL A 42 2.23 -15.00 -3.29
N LEU A 43 1.94 -13.99 -4.13
CA LEU A 43 2.85 -13.56 -5.19
C LEU A 43 4.17 -12.98 -4.66
N ASN A 44 4.16 -12.37 -3.48
CA ASN A 44 5.38 -11.90 -2.81
C ASN A 44 6.24 -13.05 -2.22
N ARG A 45 5.76 -14.29 -2.26
CA ARG A 45 6.43 -15.49 -1.70
C ARG A 45 6.63 -16.60 -2.72
N ALA A 46 5.83 -16.62 -3.78
CA ALA A 46 5.94 -17.58 -4.86
C ALA A 46 7.09 -17.22 -5.80
N LYS A 47 7.72 -18.22 -6.39
CA LYS A 47 8.72 -18.02 -7.45
C LYS A 47 8.03 -17.41 -8.68
N PRO A 48 8.40 -16.21 -9.13
CA PRO A 48 7.80 -15.63 -10.32
C PRO A 48 8.38 -16.25 -11.59
N ILE A 49 7.55 -16.39 -12.62
CA ILE A 49 7.97 -16.85 -13.95
C ILE A 49 7.53 -15.83 -14.98
N TYR A 50 8.50 -15.10 -15.52
CA TYR A 50 8.27 -14.03 -16.47
C TYR A 50 8.50 -14.46 -17.91
N VAL A 51 7.59 -14.04 -18.80
CA VAL A 51 7.68 -14.29 -20.24
C VAL A 51 7.39 -13.04 -21.04
N LEU A 52 7.95 -13.00 -22.25
CA LEU A 52 7.81 -11.88 -23.18
C LEU A 52 6.85 -12.16 -24.34
N SER A 53 6.68 -13.43 -24.71
CA SER A 53 5.98 -13.82 -25.93
C SER A 53 5.21 -15.13 -25.76
N GLU A 54 4.27 -15.36 -26.67
CA GLU A 54 3.47 -16.59 -26.77
C GLU A 54 4.34 -17.84 -26.90
N ARG A 55 5.49 -17.76 -27.60
CA ARG A 55 6.44 -18.87 -27.70
C ARG A 55 7.02 -19.25 -26.33
N GLY A 56 7.33 -18.24 -25.50
CA GLY A 56 7.76 -18.45 -24.13
C GLY A 56 6.70 -19.15 -23.27
N ILE A 57 5.42 -18.79 -23.47
CA ILE A 57 4.29 -19.46 -22.82
C ILE A 57 4.18 -20.92 -23.29
N ALA A 58 4.28 -21.17 -24.61
CA ALA A 58 4.16 -22.52 -25.18
C ALA A 58 5.22 -23.49 -24.62
N HIS A 59 6.48 -23.06 -24.50
CA HIS A 59 7.55 -23.88 -23.90
C HIS A 59 7.32 -24.19 -22.41
N LEU A 60 6.61 -23.31 -21.71
CA LEU A 60 6.33 -23.49 -20.29
C LEU A 60 5.10 -24.37 -20.05
N LYS A 61 4.11 -24.39 -20.96
CA LYS A 61 2.86 -25.16 -20.76
C LYS A 61 3.12 -26.62 -20.39
N ASP A 62 4.04 -27.31 -21.08
CA ASP A 62 4.28 -28.74 -20.86
C ASP A 62 4.91 -29.08 -19.50
N ASN A 63 5.78 -28.21 -18.98
CA ASN A 63 6.47 -28.41 -17.69
C ASN A 63 5.74 -27.74 -16.51
N TYR A 64 5.09 -26.61 -16.76
CA TYR A 64 4.44 -25.81 -15.74
C TYR A 64 3.09 -26.40 -15.36
N SER A 65 2.29 -26.92 -16.30
CA SER A 65 0.95 -27.45 -16.03
C SER A 65 0.96 -28.66 -15.09
N ASN A 66 2.05 -29.42 -15.07
CA ASN A 66 2.11 -30.76 -14.49
C ASN A 66 2.91 -30.88 -13.18
N SER A 67 3.46 -29.76 -12.68
CA SER A 67 4.20 -29.77 -11.42
C SER A 67 3.26 -29.85 -10.21
N LEU A 68 2.91 -31.07 -9.80
CA LEU A 68 2.07 -31.32 -8.62
C LEU A 68 2.65 -30.70 -7.35
N GLN A 69 3.99 -30.71 -7.23
CA GLN A 69 4.71 -30.10 -6.10
C GLN A 69 4.49 -28.59 -6.05
N GLU A 70 4.62 -27.90 -7.18
CA GLU A 70 4.40 -26.45 -7.23
C GLU A 70 2.96 -26.08 -6.88
N ILE A 71 1.98 -26.85 -7.35
CA ILE A 71 0.58 -26.63 -7.02
C ILE A 71 0.36 -26.82 -5.51
N ALA A 72 0.94 -27.86 -4.90
CA ALA A 72 0.85 -28.08 -3.46
C ALA A 72 1.48 -26.93 -2.66
N ASP A 73 2.66 -26.45 -3.07
CA ASP A 73 3.35 -25.33 -2.42
C ASP A 73 2.55 -24.03 -2.51
N LEU A 74 2.01 -23.71 -3.68
CA LEU A 74 1.14 -22.53 -3.86
C LEU A 74 -0.14 -22.66 -3.06
N THR A 75 -0.77 -23.82 -3.03
CA THR A 75 -2.00 -24.07 -2.26
C THR A 75 -1.76 -23.84 -0.76
N ARG A 76 -0.62 -24.31 -0.23
CA ARG A 76 -0.22 -24.04 1.15
C ARG A 76 -0.03 -22.54 1.41
N LEU A 77 0.61 -21.81 0.48
CA LEU A 77 0.74 -20.35 0.60
C LEU A 77 -0.62 -19.64 0.57
N VAL A 78 -1.55 -20.10 -0.26
CA VAL A 78 -2.92 -19.57 -0.33
C VAL A 78 -3.65 -19.77 1.00
N ALA A 79 -3.58 -20.97 1.59
CA ALA A 79 -4.19 -21.26 2.89
C ALA A 79 -3.63 -20.34 4.00
N ASN A 80 -2.30 -20.19 4.07
CA ASN A 80 -1.65 -19.28 5.02
C ASN A 80 -2.07 -17.82 4.80
N GLY A 81 -2.19 -17.39 3.54
CA GLY A 81 -2.64 -16.04 3.20
C GLY A 81 -4.08 -15.79 3.62
N ILE A 82 -4.97 -16.76 3.41
CA ILE A 82 -6.37 -16.72 3.86
C ILE A 82 -6.44 -16.57 5.38
N ASP A 83 -5.70 -17.39 6.13
CA ASP A 83 -5.70 -17.34 7.60
C ASP A 83 -5.23 -15.98 8.13
N LEU A 84 -4.23 -15.38 7.49
CA LEU A 84 -3.73 -14.06 7.87
C LEU A 84 -4.77 -12.97 7.57
N VAL A 85 -5.34 -12.97 6.37
CA VAL A 85 -6.32 -11.96 5.94
C VAL A 85 -7.62 -12.05 6.74
N ALA A 86 -8.07 -13.26 7.09
CA ALA A 86 -9.25 -13.47 7.94
C ALA A 86 -9.07 -12.85 9.34
N LYS A 87 -7.86 -12.95 9.91
CA LYS A 87 -7.54 -12.39 11.23
C LYS A 87 -7.36 -10.87 11.21
N ALA A 88 -6.73 -10.32 10.18
CA ALA A 88 -6.28 -8.92 10.14
C ALA A 88 -7.33 -7.90 9.68
N LYS A 89 -8.63 -8.21 9.82
CA LYS A 89 -9.79 -7.44 9.29
C LYS A 89 -9.51 -5.93 9.11
N ARG A 90 -9.35 -5.48 7.85
CA ARG A 90 -9.21 -4.05 7.52
C ARG A 90 -10.46 -3.26 7.93
N ALA A 91 -10.27 -1.98 8.27
CA ALA A 91 -11.37 -1.10 8.65
C ALA A 91 -12.24 -0.64 7.46
N HIS A 92 -11.71 -0.62 6.23
CA HIS A 92 -12.32 0.06 5.07
C HIS A 92 -12.84 -0.88 3.96
N HIS A 93 -13.28 -2.09 4.30
CA HIS A 93 -13.71 -3.13 3.33
C HIS A 93 -14.88 -2.75 2.40
N LEU A 94 -15.52 -1.59 2.60
CA LEU A 94 -16.77 -1.22 1.96
C LEU A 94 -16.72 0.11 1.21
N GLU A 95 -15.61 0.85 1.26
CA GLU A 95 -15.54 2.08 0.47
C GLU A 95 -15.26 1.73 -0.99
N PRO A 96 -16.13 2.15 -1.93
CA PRO A 96 -15.86 2.01 -3.35
C PRO A 96 -14.48 2.59 -3.65
N TYR A 97 -13.76 1.95 -4.56
CA TYR A 97 -12.56 2.55 -5.12
C TYR A 97 -12.98 3.87 -5.79
N ASP A 98 -12.76 5.01 -5.10
CA ASP A 98 -13.05 6.32 -5.66
C ASP A 98 -11.97 6.65 -6.67
N SER A 99 -12.19 6.19 -7.90
CA SER A 99 -11.34 6.48 -9.05
C SER A 99 -11.69 7.82 -9.69
N GLN A 100 -12.60 8.61 -9.12
CA GLN A 100 -12.95 9.89 -9.73
C GLN A 100 -11.80 10.87 -9.53
N ILE A 101 -11.17 11.15 -10.66
CA ILE A 101 -10.17 12.17 -10.85
C ILE A 101 -10.90 13.38 -11.40
N ASP A 102 -10.75 14.52 -10.75
CA ASP A 102 -11.28 15.79 -11.27
C ASP A 102 -10.51 16.14 -12.56
N GLU A 103 -11.19 16.23 -13.69
CA GLU A 103 -10.54 16.63 -14.95
C GLU A 103 -9.94 18.04 -14.80
N ALA A 104 -8.63 18.13 -15.04
CA ALA A 104 -7.88 19.37 -14.99
C ALA A 104 -6.81 19.43 -16.11
N PRO A 105 -6.36 20.64 -16.50
CA PRO A 105 -5.30 20.81 -17.50
C PRO A 105 -3.94 20.21 -17.08
N ALA A 106 -3.67 20.19 -15.77
CA ALA A 106 -2.47 19.62 -15.18
C ALA A 106 -2.74 19.21 -13.72
N TYR A 107 -1.78 18.54 -13.10
CA TYR A 107 -1.90 17.99 -11.76
C TYR A 107 -0.61 18.15 -10.96
N PHE A 108 -0.74 18.47 -9.67
CA PHE A 108 0.32 18.31 -8.67
C PHE A 108 0.33 16.87 -8.17
N ASN A 109 1.32 16.12 -8.64
CA ASN A 109 1.54 14.73 -8.24
C ASN A 109 2.33 14.67 -6.94
N PHE A 110 1.65 14.38 -5.82
CA PHE A 110 2.34 14.20 -4.54
C PHE A 110 3.18 12.92 -4.53
N PRO A 111 4.42 12.98 -4.00
CA PRO A 111 5.19 11.78 -3.72
C PRO A 111 4.52 10.98 -2.61
N THR A 112 4.98 9.74 -2.42
CA THR A 112 4.69 9.06 -1.15
C THR A 112 5.48 9.74 -0.03
N ILE A 113 4.91 9.84 1.16
CA ILE A 113 5.52 10.54 2.30
C ILE A 113 5.73 9.52 3.40
N THR A 114 6.98 9.34 3.82
CA THR A 114 7.35 8.32 4.80
C THR A 114 8.31 8.83 5.85
N GLY A 115 8.30 8.20 7.01
CA GLY A 115 9.26 8.45 8.08
C GLY A 115 9.03 7.51 9.26
N THR A 116 9.88 7.68 10.27
CA THR A 116 9.88 6.91 11.51
C THR A 116 9.50 7.79 12.70
N ILE A 117 8.95 7.17 13.74
CA ILE A 117 8.76 7.80 15.05
C ILE A 117 9.49 6.94 16.08
N LEU A 118 10.45 7.54 16.76
CA LEU A 118 11.35 6.86 17.69
C LEU A 118 11.31 7.52 19.06
N SER A 119 11.66 6.76 20.10
CA SER A 119 11.91 7.31 21.43
C SER A 119 13.21 8.12 21.40
N GLY A 120 13.19 9.34 21.94
CA GLY A 120 14.39 10.15 22.10
C GLY A 120 15.39 9.60 23.14
N GLU A 121 14.95 8.70 24.03
CA GLU A 121 15.79 8.07 25.04
C GLU A 121 16.51 6.82 24.49
N THR A 122 15.79 5.97 23.76
CA THR A 122 16.27 4.64 23.37
C THR A 122 16.45 4.45 21.86
N PHE A 123 15.97 5.40 21.04
CA PHE A 123 15.88 5.28 19.59
C PHE A 123 15.04 4.10 19.08
N ALA A 124 14.26 3.46 19.97
CA ALA A 124 13.35 2.38 19.60
C ALA A 124 12.04 2.94 18.98
N PRO A 125 11.38 2.21 18.06
CA PRO A 125 10.08 2.59 17.52
C PRO A 125 9.03 2.81 18.62
N VAL A 126 8.17 3.83 18.43
CA VAL A 126 7.11 4.18 19.37
C VAL A 126 5.74 3.89 18.76
N GLU A 127 4.84 3.29 19.56
CA GLU A 127 3.43 3.18 19.17
C GLU A 127 2.79 4.56 19.13
N ALA A 128 2.27 4.95 17.97
CA ALA A 128 1.74 6.28 17.74
C ALA A 128 0.64 6.27 16.68
N SER A 129 -0.27 7.24 16.73
CA SER A 129 -1.16 7.59 15.63
C SER A 129 -0.61 8.81 14.91
N VAL A 130 -0.39 8.69 13.61
CA VAL A 130 0.18 9.76 12.77
C VAL A 130 -0.88 10.24 11.80
N THR A 131 -1.15 11.54 11.79
CA THR A 131 -2.11 12.16 10.86
C THR A 131 -1.36 13.13 9.97
N LEU A 132 -1.51 12.98 8.65
CA LEU A 132 -1.02 13.95 7.68
C LEU A 132 -2.08 15.03 7.43
N LEU A 133 -1.69 16.28 7.59
CA LEU A 133 -2.53 17.46 7.41
C LEU A 133 -1.94 18.36 6.31
N LEU A 134 -2.82 19.00 5.54
CA LEU A 134 -2.51 20.08 4.61
C LEU A 134 -3.49 21.21 4.92
N ASP A 135 -2.99 22.42 5.15
CA ASP A 135 -3.81 23.58 5.55
C ASP A 135 -4.75 23.27 6.73
N ASN A 136 -4.22 22.59 7.76
CA ASN A 136 -4.93 22.12 8.96
C ASN A 136 -6.08 21.13 8.72
N LYS A 137 -6.20 20.54 7.52
CA LYS A 137 -7.22 19.53 7.20
C LYS A 137 -6.56 18.18 6.91
N VAL A 138 -7.22 17.10 7.32
CA VAL A 138 -6.76 15.73 7.04
C VAL A 138 -6.64 15.54 5.53
N VAL A 139 -5.42 15.20 5.10
CA VAL A 139 -5.13 14.98 3.69
C VAL A 139 -5.91 13.76 3.22
N LYS A 140 -6.72 13.93 2.16
CA LYS A 140 -7.34 12.82 1.45
C LYS A 140 -6.25 11.97 0.80
N MET A 141 -6.26 10.68 1.11
CA MET A 141 -5.35 9.75 0.49
C MET A 141 -5.79 9.42 -0.92
N ARG A 142 -4.86 8.88 -1.70
CA ARG A 142 -5.05 8.56 -3.11
C ARG A 142 -6.24 7.64 -3.37
N ASP A 143 -6.40 6.60 -2.56
CA ASP A 143 -7.55 5.69 -2.62
C ASP A 143 -7.81 5.08 -1.24
N SER A 144 -8.88 4.28 -1.11
CA SER A 144 -9.31 3.65 0.14
C SER A 144 -8.33 2.62 0.72
N LYS A 145 -7.27 2.23 -0.01
CA LYS A 145 -6.21 1.34 0.48
C LYS A 145 -5.17 2.09 1.31
N TRP A 146 -5.10 3.41 1.16
CA TRP A 146 -4.21 4.29 1.90
C TRP A 146 -5.00 5.00 2.99
N ILE A 147 -4.60 4.78 4.24
CA ILE A 147 -5.31 5.31 5.40
C ILE A 147 -4.60 6.55 5.95
N ASN A 148 -5.40 7.49 6.46
CA ASN A 148 -4.93 8.64 7.22
C ASN A 148 -6.03 8.96 8.25
N PRO A 149 -5.77 8.79 9.56
CA PRO A 149 -4.47 8.56 10.21
C PRO A 149 -3.93 7.12 10.09
N ILE A 150 -2.62 6.96 10.26
CA ILE A 150 -1.91 5.68 10.34
C ILE A 150 -1.63 5.35 11.81
N LYS A 151 -1.99 4.15 12.24
CA LYS A 151 -1.59 3.61 13.55
C LYS A 151 -0.31 2.80 13.40
N LEU A 152 0.75 3.27 14.05
CA LEU A 152 2.03 2.58 14.17
C LEU A 152 1.98 1.66 15.39
N SER A 153 2.47 0.44 15.19
CA SER A 153 2.72 -0.51 16.27
C SER A 153 4.09 -1.11 16.08
N THR A 154 4.75 -1.40 17.20
CA THR A 154 6.12 -1.97 17.23
C THR A 154 6.23 -3.34 16.57
N SER A 155 5.10 -4.01 16.31
CA SER A 155 5.07 -5.37 15.75
C SER A 155 4.72 -5.44 14.26
N ILE A 156 4.15 -4.37 13.67
CA ILE A 156 3.53 -4.43 12.33
C ILE A 156 4.10 -3.39 11.38
N ASN A 157 4.20 -2.12 11.82
CA ASN A 157 4.61 -0.99 10.98
C ASN A 157 5.48 -0.03 11.79
N GLU A 158 6.78 -0.05 11.54
CA GLU A 158 7.74 0.89 12.14
C GLU A 158 7.72 2.27 11.45
N ASN A 159 7.25 2.30 10.19
CA ASN A 159 7.18 3.50 9.37
C ASN A 159 5.73 3.88 9.08
N TYR A 160 5.44 5.18 9.05
CA TYR A 160 4.25 5.67 8.37
C TYR A 160 4.55 5.82 6.88
N LEU A 161 3.54 5.59 6.04
CA LEU A 161 3.62 5.80 4.60
C LEU A 161 2.27 6.34 4.11
N PHE A 162 2.24 7.62 3.78
CA PHE A 162 1.09 8.28 3.18
C PHE A 162 1.28 8.37 1.68
N TRP A 163 0.16 8.31 0.95
CA TRP A 163 0.14 8.69 -0.46
C TRP A 163 -1.04 9.63 -0.71
N PRO A 164 -0.79 10.96 -0.67
CA PRO A 164 -1.83 11.95 -0.88
C PRO A 164 -2.50 11.83 -2.25
N LYS A 165 -3.80 12.18 -2.33
CA LYS A 165 -4.49 12.37 -3.61
C LYS A 165 -3.86 13.54 -4.36
N THR A 166 -3.75 13.40 -5.67
CA THR A 166 -3.27 14.47 -6.55
C THR A 166 -4.19 15.68 -6.49
N GLN A 167 -3.63 16.88 -6.71
CA GLN A 167 -4.41 18.11 -6.77
C GLN A 167 -4.42 18.69 -8.19
N PRO A 168 -5.54 19.23 -8.66
CA PRO A 168 -5.60 19.89 -9.97
C PRO A 168 -4.72 21.15 -9.99
N ALA A 169 -4.17 21.46 -11.16
CA ALA A 169 -3.39 22.64 -11.47
C ALA A 169 -3.93 23.31 -12.75
N GLU A 170 -3.71 24.61 -12.90
CA GLU A 170 -4.28 25.36 -14.02
C GLU A 170 -3.53 25.13 -15.33
N LYS A 171 -2.23 24.85 -15.25
CA LYS A 171 -1.35 24.63 -16.39
C LYS A 171 -0.17 23.72 -16.03
N VAL A 172 0.45 23.12 -17.03
CA VAL A 172 1.69 22.34 -16.88
C VAL A 172 2.86 23.26 -16.55
N GLY A 173 3.75 22.82 -15.65
CA GLY A 173 4.92 23.60 -15.23
C GLY A 173 4.62 24.67 -14.18
N GLU A 174 3.42 24.68 -13.62
CA GLU A 174 3.08 25.50 -12.45
C GLU A 174 3.86 24.98 -11.24
N ILE A 175 4.51 25.87 -10.49
CA ILE A 175 5.26 25.50 -9.28
C ILE A 175 4.48 25.99 -8.08
N LYS A 176 4.21 25.09 -7.13
CA LYS A 176 3.50 25.40 -5.89
C LYS A 176 4.16 24.73 -4.71
N THR A 177 4.26 25.48 -3.61
CA THR A 177 4.73 24.97 -2.32
C THR A 177 3.54 24.63 -1.44
N PHE A 178 3.53 23.42 -0.91
CA PHE A 178 2.51 22.89 0.00
C PHE A 178 3.12 22.79 1.40
N LEU A 179 2.47 23.41 2.39
CA LEU A 179 2.87 23.30 3.79
C LEU A 179 2.10 22.15 4.44
N LEU A 180 2.79 21.04 4.70
CA LEU A 180 2.22 19.87 5.35
C LEU A 180 2.57 19.84 6.82
N GLN A 181 1.71 19.16 7.59
CA GLN A 181 1.89 18.94 9.01
C GLN A 181 1.67 17.47 9.33
N LEU A 182 2.56 16.90 10.16
CA LEU A 182 2.35 15.64 10.85
C LEU A 182 1.86 15.94 12.27
N SER A 183 0.63 15.52 12.57
CA SER A 183 0.09 15.51 13.92
C SER A 183 0.28 14.11 14.51
N ILE A 184 0.95 14.03 15.65
CA ILE A 184 1.32 12.76 16.27
C ILE A 184 0.62 12.65 17.62
N GLU A 185 0.04 11.49 17.88
CA GLU A 185 -0.53 11.12 19.17
C GLU A 185 0.15 9.84 19.66
N ALA A 186 0.88 9.93 20.76
CA ALA A 186 1.56 8.79 21.37
C ALA A 186 1.33 8.80 22.89
N LYS A 187 0.86 7.68 23.45
CA LYS A 187 0.50 7.60 24.87
C LYS A 187 1.76 7.71 25.74
N GLY A 188 1.77 8.66 26.66
CA GLY A 188 2.89 8.88 27.59
C GLY A 188 4.06 9.70 27.01
N TYR A 189 3.92 10.22 25.79
CA TYR A 189 4.92 11.06 25.14
C TYR A 189 4.41 12.47 24.92
N GLU A 190 5.31 13.45 25.03
CA GLU A 190 5.06 14.80 24.51
C GLU A 190 5.04 14.74 22.99
N THR A 191 4.05 15.39 22.39
CA THR A 191 3.92 15.44 20.94
C THR A 191 3.78 16.89 20.49
N THR A 192 4.59 17.25 19.50
CA THR A 192 4.53 18.54 18.82
C THR A 192 4.18 18.32 17.35
N PRO A 193 3.40 19.22 16.73
CA PRO A 193 3.20 19.18 15.29
C PRO A 193 4.52 19.36 14.55
N HIS A 194 4.78 18.51 13.56
CA HIS A 194 5.95 18.64 12.70
C HIS A 194 5.53 19.18 11.34
N PHE A 195 6.11 20.32 10.94
CA PHE A 195 5.82 20.95 9.66
C PHE A 195 6.93 20.69 8.65
N PHE A 196 6.56 20.53 7.38
CA PHE A 196 7.50 20.45 6.27
C PHE A 196 6.86 20.96 4.99
N GLU A 197 7.70 21.40 4.06
CA GLU A 197 7.27 21.96 2.78
C GLU A 197 7.56 20.97 1.65
N LEU A 198 6.60 20.84 0.72
CA LEU A 198 6.78 20.16 -0.55
C LEU A 198 6.58 21.15 -1.69
N THR A 199 7.63 21.42 -2.44
CA THR A 199 7.52 22.20 -3.69
C THR A 199 7.35 21.25 -4.86
N LEU A 200 6.19 21.31 -5.51
CA LEU A 200 5.85 20.45 -6.64
C LEU A 200 5.72 21.26 -7.92
N THR A 201 6.08 20.65 -9.04
CA THR A 201 5.81 21.16 -10.38
C THR A 201 4.67 20.37 -10.98
N SER A 202 3.69 21.04 -11.57
CA SER A 202 2.52 20.38 -12.15
C SER A 202 2.87 19.68 -13.46
N GLU A 203 2.27 18.52 -13.67
CA GLU A 203 2.47 17.68 -14.84
C GLU A 203 1.13 17.45 -15.57
N LYS A 204 1.21 17.16 -16.87
CA LYS A 204 0.01 16.88 -17.68
C LYS A 204 -0.71 15.62 -17.21
N ASN A 205 0.05 14.60 -16.83
CA ASN A 205 -0.48 13.29 -16.50
C ASN A 205 -0.47 13.10 -14.98
N ILE A 206 -1.43 12.33 -14.51
CA ILE A 206 -1.45 11.86 -13.12
C ILE A 206 -0.49 10.71 -12.99
N ASN A 207 0.28 10.70 -11.92
CA ASN A 207 1.04 9.52 -11.52
C ASN A 207 0.07 8.51 -10.92
N ASP A 208 -0.43 7.60 -11.76
CA ASP A 208 -1.46 6.62 -11.41
C ASP A 208 -0.87 5.27 -10.92
N HIS A 209 0.44 5.14 -10.83
CA HIS A 209 1.13 3.95 -10.32
C HIS A 209 2.11 4.30 -9.21
N PHE A 210 2.34 3.36 -8.29
CA PHE A 210 3.30 3.56 -7.21
C PHE A 210 4.71 3.60 -7.80
N GLN A 211 5.45 4.66 -7.49
CA GLN A 211 6.81 4.89 -7.96
C GLN A 211 7.73 4.92 -6.76
N ALA A 212 8.56 3.89 -6.59
CA ALA A 212 9.46 3.78 -5.44
C ALA A 212 10.44 4.97 -5.31
N HIS A 213 10.86 5.53 -6.46
CA HIS A 213 11.75 6.69 -6.51
C HIS A 213 11.05 8.03 -6.23
N ASN A 214 9.72 8.08 -6.28
CA ASN A 214 8.93 9.28 -6.02
C ASN A 214 8.46 9.28 -4.55
N THR A 215 9.44 9.39 -3.66
CA THR A 215 9.26 9.30 -2.21
C THR A 215 9.91 10.49 -1.54
N TYR A 216 9.17 11.16 -0.66
CA TYR A 216 9.68 12.13 0.28
C TYR A 216 9.87 11.48 1.64
N THR A 217 11.12 11.48 2.12
CA THR A 217 11.47 10.93 3.43
C THR A 217 11.59 12.05 4.45
N CYS A 218 10.66 12.09 5.39
CA CYS A 218 10.74 12.96 6.55
C CYS A 218 11.91 12.54 7.45
N SER A 219 12.54 13.50 8.12
CA SER A 219 13.51 13.21 9.18
C SER A 219 12.87 12.40 10.30
N ASN A 220 13.68 11.57 10.97
CA ASN A 220 13.22 10.79 12.13
C ASN A 220 12.65 11.73 13.19
N ILE A 221 11.45 11.41 13.69
CA ILE A 221 10.79 12.18 14.73
C ILE A 221 11.09 11.51 16.07
N LEU A 222 11.77 12.24 16.95
CA LEU A 222 12.12 11.78 18.29
C LEU A 222 11.07 12.29 19.28
N LEU A 223 10.42 11.37 20.01
CA LEU A 223 9.47 11.68 21.06
C LEU A 223 10.09 11.47 22.44
N PHE A 224 9.83 12.40 23.36
CA PHE A 224 10.26 12.33 24.75
C PHE A 224 9.06 12.07 25.66
N LYS A 225 9.26 11.37 26.78
CA LYS A 225 8.18 11.08 27.73
C LYS A 225 7.66 12.38 28.34
N LYS A 226 6.37 12.40 28.68
CA LYS A 226 5.81 13.47 29.51
C LYS A 226 6.38 13.36 30.93
N ASP A 227 6.72 14.50 31.51
CA ASP A 227 7.06 14.62 32.93
C ASP A 227 5.90 14.18 33.86
#